data_AF-A0A9N9LQH2-F1
#
_entry.id   AF-A0A9N9LQH2-F1
#
_cell.length_a   1.000
_cell.length_b   1.000
_cell.length_c   1.000
_cell.angle_alpha   90.00
_cell.angle_beta   90.00
_cell.angle_gamma   90.00
#
_symmetry.space_group_name_H-M   'P 1'
#
loop_
_entity.id
_entity.type
_entity.pdbx_description
1 polymer ?
#
loop_
_entity_poly.entity_id
_entity_poly.type
_entity_poly.pdbx_seq_one_letter_code
_entity_poly.pdbx_strand_id
1 'polypeptide(L)'
;MSEEGAPSLLPSEVTDLSEEVAMDQTGDVSYCVANSKTESATDFAFGLATPPGTPKAVTIKPDWFGSYFRPLRVLRPALPTLVEIINNRQTILTFRPGENITTLIPKVENYNMLVQTKNSIALPGEIVLRIIEEAINLEPTAVRTLSLVSKGFYTLVNTFEKSIVGSLILSDNGALTYTNSTTSPIIGTATISAYSVLEDKLTYKWYSEMRARAIIVETLSHHDIMFMDPGGNWPTLEIEKSELYQREVLMKKAGLLLLFKLADCIVGLESTSDIRGEQSRFLERLGETDLAILIACVELLGGNFKAREQVVCAERGEQLDNHDLTERMCVFEDKVQRFGPYFACAYLNGHLNSARRPDIWVMEELQQGLEDLNAFELGYTMAFASLQSVGWRIFMHKMGTTQSNSWNEAKKLVEVEMAGYKL
;
A
#
# COMPACT_ATOMS: atom_id res chain seq x y z
N MET A 1 -56.18 66.48 2.11
CA MET A 1 -56.90 65.53 2.97
C MET A 1 -56.14 64.22 2.86
N SER A 2 -54.93 64.09 3.42
CA SER A 2 -54.48 64.45 4.80
C SER A 2 -55.10 63.54 5.85
N GLU A 3 -54.39 63.01 6.85
CA GLU A 3 -52.97 63.18 7.28
C GLU A 3 -52.18 61.85 7.13
N GLU A 4 -50.86 61.84 6.89
CA GLU A 4 -49.71 61.90 7.83
C GLU A 4 -49.67 60.78 8.91
N GLY A 5 -48.53 60.13 9.18
CA GLY A 5 -47.20 60.31 8.58
C GLY A 5 -46.13 59.34 9.10
N ALA A 6 -44.88 59.58 8.71
CA ALA A 6 -43.65 58.99 9.27
C ALA A 6 -42.78 60.12 9.85
N PRO A 7 -41.74 59.83 10.67
CA PRO A 7 -40.39 60.09 10.13
C PRO A 7 -39.22 59.26 10.71
N SER A 8 -38.12 59.26 9.96
CA SER A 8 -36.70 59.27 10.41
C SER A 8 -36.08 58.07 11.18
N LEU A 9 -34.74 57.88 11.23
CA LEU A 9 -33.64 57.86 10.23
C LEU A 9 -32.27 57.78 10.96
N LEU A 10 -31.58 56.61 10.89
CA LEU A 10 -30.10 56.47 10.94
C LEU A 10 -29.36 56.96 12.24
N PRO A 11 -28.01 56.92 12.31
CA PRO A 11 -27.19 55.69 12.32
C PRO A 11 -26.07 55.63 13.40
N SER A 12 -25.65 54.42 13.79
CA SER A 12 -24.41 54.13 14.55
C SER A 12 -24.16 52.61 14.56
N GLU A 13 -22.94 52.06 14.57
CA GLU A 13 -21.59 52.63 14.48
C GLU A 13 -20.61 51.56 13.95
N VAL A 14 -19.37 51.94 13.63
CA VAL A 14 -18.29 51.01 13.23
C VAL A 14 -17.28 50.88 14.36
N THR A 15 -16.95 49.63 14.73
CA THR A 15 -15.79 49.32 15.59
C THR A 15 -15.06 48.09 15.04
N ASP A 16 -13.89 48.31 14.44
CA ASP A 16 -12.84 47.30 14.42
C ASP A 16 -12.41 47.00 15.85
N LEU A 17 -12.30 45.72 16.22
CA LEU A 17 -11.31 45.24 17.19
C LEU A 17 -10.82 43.84 16.78
N SER A 18 -9.58 43.57 17.15
CA SER A 18 -8.80 42.40 16.76
C SER A 18 -8.73 41.32 17.85
N GLU A 19 -8.12 40.20 17.48
CA GLU A 19 -7.51 39.16 18.32
C GLU A 19 -8.38 37.99 18.87
N GLU A 20 -7.82 36.80 18.58
CA GLU A 20 -7.80 35.52 19.31
C GLU A 20 -9.07 34.74 19.74
N VAL A 21 -9.19 33.57 19.11
CA VAL A 21 -9.37 32.23 19.71
C VAL A 21 -10.48 32.03 20.76
N ALA A 22 -11.60 31.47 20.31
CA ALA A 22 -12.30 30.41 21.04
C ALA A 22 -13.05 29.48 20.06
N MET A 23 -12.94 28.16 20.27
CA MET A 23 -13.92 27.20 19.77
C MET A 23 -14.94 26.96 20.89
N ASP A 24 -16.24 27.09 20.64
CA ASP A 24 -17.13 25.92 20.72
C ASP A 24 -18.53 26.12 20.08
N GLN A 25 -19.23 24.99 19.96
CA GLN A 25 -20.62 24.70 19.56
C GLN A 25 -21.71 25.78 19.78
N THR A 26 -22.65 25.84 18.83
CA THR A 26 -24.04 25.36 19.05
C THR A 26 -24.81 25.21 17.72
N GLY A 27 -25.67 24.18 17.62
CA GLY A 27 -26.50 23.90 16.44
C GLY A 27 -27.19 22.54 16.51
N ASP A 28 -28.44 22.50 16.99
CA ASP A 28 -29.19 21.28 17.32
C ASP A 28 -29.59 20.39 16.13
N VAL A 29 -29.47 19.07 16.32
CA VAL A 29 -30.49 18.08 15.94
C VAL A 29 -30.57 17.00 17.04
N SER A 30 -31.78 16.53 17.35
CA SER A 30 -32.11 15.45 18.31
C SER A 30 -33.13 14.49 17.61
N TYR A 31 -33.35 13.21 17.91
CA TYR A 31 -33.51 12.45 19.17
C TYR A 31 -33.33 10.91 18.88
N CYS A 32 -33.17 9.93 19.80
CA CYS A 32 -32.72 9.83 21.21
C CYS A 32 -32.73 8.34 21.69
N VAL A 33 -31.75 7.92 22.54
CA VAL A 33 -31.92 7.17 23.84
C VAL A 33 -32.59 5.75 23.80
N ALA A 34 -32.08 4.65 24.41
CA ALA A 34 -31.54 4.50 25.78
C ALA A 34 -30.80 3.16 26.10
N ASN A 35 -29.93 3.19 27.13
CA ASN A 35 -29.67 2.15 28.17
C ASN A 35 -29.09 0.73 27.81
N SER A 36 -28.33 0.02 28.67
CA SER A 36 -27.51 0.37 29.86
C SER A 36 -26.73 -0.85 30.45
N LYS A 37 -25.54 -0.64 31.06
CA LYS A 37 -24.86 -1.47 32.12
C LYS A 37 -24.32 -2.89 31.75
N THR A 38 -23.34 -3.54 32.43
CA THR A 38 -22.21 -3.21 33.38
C THR A 38 -21.33 -4.47 33.58
N GLU A 39 -20.01 -4.32 33.78
CA GLU A 39 -19.11 -5.11 34.69
C GLU A 39 -18.98 -6.67 34.55
N SER A 40 -17.88 -7.38 34.87
CA SER A 40 -16.48 -7.04 35.25
C SER A 40 -15.53 -8.27 35.11
N ALA A 41 -14.27 -8.16 35.57
CA ALA A 41 -13.14 -9.11 35.49
C ALA A 41 -13.28 -10.41 36.37
N THR A 42 -12.40 -11.43 36.37
CA THR A 42 -10.98 -11.43 36.83
C THR A 42 -10.19 -12.75 36.60
N ASP A 43 -8.90 -12.61 36.27
CA ASP A 43 -7.66 -13.25 36.82
C ASP A 43 -7.35 -14.78 36.89
N PHE A 44 -6.05 -15.03 37.16
CA PHE A 44 -5.29 -16.29 37.43
C PHE A 44 -4.98 -17.18 36.19
N ALA A 45 -3.73 -17.53 35.81
CA ALA A 45 -2.42 -17.75 36.48
C ALA A 45 -2.33 -19.07 37.30
N PHE A 46 -1.23 -19.84 37.39
CA PHE A 46 0.22 -19.58 37.18
C PHE A 46 1.00 -20.91 36.88
N GLY A 47 2.25 -20.82 36.39
CA GLY A 47 3.32 -21.86 36.53
C GLY A 47 3.58 -22.75 35.30
N LEU A 48 4.78 -22.96 34.74
CA LEU A 48 6.18 -23.15 35.20
C LEU A 48 6.62 -24.63 35.40
N ALA A 49 7.53 -25.11 34.53
CA ALA A 49 8.80 -25.82 34.84
C ALA A 49 9.22 -26.85 33.75
N THR A 50 10.53 -26.98 33.54
CA THR A 50 11.22 -27.94 32.62
C THR A 50 12.65 -28.19 33.14
N PRO A 51 13.49 -28.99 32.46
CA PRO A 51 13.48 -30.44 32.23
C PRO A 51 14.52 -31.12 33.17
N PRO A 52 15.07 -32.34 32.93
CA PRO A 52 16.11 -32.57 31.89
C PRO A 52 16.16 -34.00 31.28
N GLY A 53 17.01 -34.23 30.27
CA GLY A 53 17.41 -35.60 29.88
C GLY A 53 18.04 -35.80 28.50
N THR A 54 19.33 -36.12 28.46
CA THR A 54 20.07 -36.68 27.29
C THR A 54 21.28 -37.51 27.79
N PRO A 55 21.91 -38.38 26.98
CA PRO A 55 21.52 -38.89 25.66
C PRO A 55 21.34 -40.43 25.64
N LYS A 56 20.74 -40.96 24.57
CA LYS A 56 20.92 -42.37 24.15
C LYS A 56 21.16 -42.42 22.65
N ALA A 57 22.20 -43.14 22.23
CA ALA A 57 22.42 -43.44 20.82
C ALA A 57 21.43 -44.52 20.35
N VAL A 58 20.81 -44.32 19.19
CA VAL A 58 19.95 -45.30 18.53
C VAL A 58 20.36 -45.40 17.06
N THR A 59 20.82 -46.58 16.64
CA THR A 59 21.13 -46.88 15.25
C THR A 59 19.84 -47.15 14.49
N ILE A 60 19.52 -46.34 13.47
CA ILE A 60 18.30 -46.47 12.66
C ILE A 60 18.66 -46.94 11.24
N LYS A 61 17.82 -47.82 10.67
CA LYS A 61 17.95 -48.40 9.33
C LYS A 61 17.50 -47.41 8.22
N PRO A 62 17.88 -47.63 6.94
CA PRO A 62 17.86 -46.57 5.94
C PRO A 62 16.50 -46.36 5.26
N ASP A 63 15.66 -45.51 5.85
CA ASP A 63 14.43 -44.97 5.22
C ASP A 63 14.25 -43.44 5.42
N TRP A 64 15.28 -42.73 5.92
CA TRP A 64 15.21 -41.31 6.31
C TRP A 64 16.23 -40.41 5.59
N PHE A 65 16.32 -40.53 4.25
CA PHE A 65 17.01 -39.55 3.40
C PHE A 65 16.21 -39.27 2.12
N GLY A 66 16.12 -38.03 1.60
CA GLY A 66 16.72 -36.79 2.07
C GLY A 66 15.83 -35.56 1.86
N SER A 67 15.27 -35.03 2.96
CA SER A 67 14.52 -33.77 3.01
C SER A 67 15.40 -32.51 2.86
N TYR A 68 16.73 -32.66 2.83
CA TYR A 68 17.71 -31.57 2.87
C TYR A 68 18.04 -30.92 1.50
N PHE A 69 17.53 -31.43 0.38
CA PHE A 69 17.74 -30.83 -0.96
C PHE A 69 16.52 -30.05 -1.48
N ARG A 70 16.03 -29.08 -0.70
CA ARG A 70 15.08 -28.06 -1.20
C ARG A 70 15.70 -26.91 -2.01
N PRO A 71 16.93 -26.40 -1.74
CA PRO A 71 17.46 -25.22 -2.47
C PRO A 71 17.49 -25.38 -4.00
N LEU A 72 17.83 -26.57 -4.49
CA LEU A 72 17.87 -26.87 -5.93
C LEU A 72 16.51 -26.91 -6.62
N ARG A 73 15.38 -26.85 -5.89
CA ARG A 73 14.05 -26.65 -6.50
C ARG A 73 13.77 -25.19 -6.81
N VAL A 74 14.26 -24.24 -6.00
CA VAL A 74 14.06 -22.80 -6.20
C VAL A 74 14.79 -22.32 -7.45
N LEU A 75 16.03 -22.78 -7.65
CA LEU A 75 16.80 -22.47 -8.86
C LEU A 75 16.34 -23.22 -10.12
N ARG A 76 15.41 -24.18 -10.02
CA ARG A 76 15.04 -25.07 -11.14
C ARG A 76 14.31 -24.37 -12.30
N PRO A 77 13.40 -23.40 -12.07
CA PRO A 77 12.78 -22.60 -13.14
C PRO A 77 13.73 -21.55 -13.71
N ALA A 78 14.66 -21.02 -12.90
CA ALA A 78 15.64 -20.03 -13.34
C ALA A 78 16.84 -20.66 -14.09
N LEU A 79 17.12 -21.96 -13.88
CA LEU A 79 18.26 -22.66 -14.46
C LEU A 79 18.31 -22.63 -16.00
N PRO A 80 17.21 -22.84 -16.75
CA PRO A 80 17.17 -22.64 -18.20
C PRO A 80 17.53 -21.20 -18.58
N THR A 81 16.90 -20.21 -17.96
CA THR A 81 17.12 -18.78 -18.22
C THR A 81 18.56 -18.35 -17.92
N LEU A 82 19.15 -18.83 -16.82
CA LEU A 82 20.54 -18.59 -16.47
C LEU A 82 21.51 -19.22 -17.49
N VAL A 83 21.24 -20.44 -17.94
CA VAL A 83 22.02 -21.09 -19.01
C VAL A 83 21.87 -20.34 -20.33
N GLU A 84 20.67 -19.86 -20.66
CA GLU A 84 20.41 -19.07 -21.85
C GLU A 84 21.10 -17.69 -21.81
N ILE A 85 21.04 -16.97 -20.69
CA ILE A 85 21.76 -15.71 -20.49
C ILE A 85 23.29 -15.91 -20.61
N ILE A 86 23.83 -16.98 -20.03
CA ILE A 86 25.26 -17.32 -20.11
C ILE A 86 25.68 -17.68 -21.55
N ASN A 87 24.81 -18.35 -22.32
CA ASN A 87 25.10 -18.71 -23.72
C ASN A 87 24.92 -17.52 -24.68
N ASN A 88 23.84 -16.74 -24.53
CA ASN A 88 23.50 -15.65 -25.44
C ASN A 88 24.33 -14.38 -25.19
N ARG A 89 24.95 -14.22 -24.01
CA ARG A 89 25.87 -13.10 -23.70
C ARG A 89 27.36 -13.47 -23.81
N GLN A 90 27.74 -14.25 -24.82
CA GLN A 90 29.15 -14.35 -25.27
C GLN A 90 29.70 -13.07 -25.94
N THR A 91 29.04 -11.92 -25.75
CA THR A 91 29.51 -10.61 -26.24
C THR A 91 30.71 -10.14 -25.42
N ILE A 92 31.87 -10.08 -26.07
CA ILE A 92 33.17 -9.76 -25.46
C ILE A 92 33.10 -8.42 -24.70
N LEU A 93 33.31 -8.47 -23.38
CA LEU A 93 33.33 -7.29 -22.51
C LEU A 93 34.63 -6.49 -22.66
N THR A 94 34.65 -5.57 -23.62
CA THR A 94 35.67 -4.52 -23.72
C THR A 94 35.27 -3.30 -22.89
N PHE A 95 35.73 -3.23 -21.64
CA PHE A 95 35.54 -2.04 -20.79
C PHE A 95 36.61 -0.96 -21.06
N ARG A 96 36.27 0.29 -20.74
CA ARG A 96 37.15 1.46 -20.94
C ARG A 96 38.33 1.46 -19.96
N PRO A 97 39.52 1.92 -20.37
CA PRO A 97 40.65 2.10 -19.46
C PRO A 97 40.40 3.31 -18.54
N GLY A 98 40.57 3.14 -17.23
CA GLY A 98 40.52 4.24 -16.26
C GLY A 98 40.42 3.80 -14.80
N GLU A 99 39.44 2.97 -14.47
CA GLU A 99 39.09 2.65 -13.07
C GLU A 99 39.65 1.29 -12.63
N ASN A 100 40.50 1.31 -11.60
CA ASN A 100 41.33 0.18 -11.23
C ASN A 100 40.68 -0.66 -10.11
N ILE A 101 39.66 -1.45 -10.47
CA ILE A 101 38.85 -2.30 -9.57
C ILE A 101 39.71 -3.34 -8.80
N THR A 102 40.92 -3.61 -9.29
CA THR A 102 41.89 -4.57 -8.72
C THR A 102 42.25 -4.36 -7.24
N THR A 103 42.03 -3.16 -6.68
CA THR A 103 42.35 -2.88 -5.26
C THR A 103 41.28 -3.33 -4.25
N LEU A 104 40.06 -3.66 -4.69
CA LEU A 104 38.96 -4.12 -3.81
C LEU A 104 38.86 -5.66 -3.71
N ILE A 105 39.37 -6.38 -4.73
CA ILE A 105 39.28 -7.84 -4.86
C ILE A 105 40.24 -8.67 -3.95
N PRO A 106 41.42 -8.19 -3.44
CA PRO A 106 42.39 -9.02 -2.71
C PRO A 106 41.95 -9.65 -1.36
N LYS A 107 40.66 -9.59 -1.00
CA LYS A 107 40.07 -10.31 0.15
C LYS A 107 38.96 -11.31 -0.27
N VAL A 108 38.79 -11.54 -1.57
CA VAL A 108 37.65 -12.30 -2.15
C VAL A 108 38.06 -13.70 -2.67
N GLU A 109 39.32 -14.11 -2.49
CA GLU A 109 39.84 -15.38 -3.06
C GLU A 109 39.15 -16.65 -2.53
N ASN A 110 38.52 -16.60 -1.35
CA ASN A 110 37.79 -17.72 -0.74
C ASN A 110 36.35 -17.93 -1.28
N TYR A 111 35.83 -17.05 -2.15
CA TYR A 111 34.48 -17.17 -2.70
C TYR A 111 34.43 -18.02 -3.99
N ASN A 112 35.59 -18.38 -4.55
CA ASN A 112 35.75 -19.12 -5.80
C ASN A 112 35.13 -20.53 -5.82
N MET A 113 34.80 -21.14 -4.68
CA MET A 113 34.14 -22.45 -4.62
C MET A 113 32.60 -22.40 -4.62
N LEU A 114 31.99 -21.22 -4.62
CA LEU A 114 30.55 -21.06 -4.38
C LEU A 114 29.65 -21.43 -5.56
N VAL A 115 30.11 -21.16 -6.79
CA VAL A 115 29.48 -21.66 -8.02
C VAL A 115 30.58 -22.15 -8.94
N GLN A 116 30.47 -23.40 -9.39
CA GLN A 116 31.39 -23.99 -10.35
C GLN A 116 30.65 -24.34 -11.64
N THR A 117 31.36 -24.24 -12.76
CA THR A 117 30.94 -24.83 -14.03
C THR A 117 30.90 -26.37 -13.94
N LYS A 118 30.31 -27.04 -14.95
CA LYS A 118 30.35 -28.51 -15.07
C LYS A 118 31.77 -29.11 -15.09
N ASN A 119 32.79 -28.30 -15.35
CA ASN A 119 34.20 -28.68 -15.40
C ASN A 119 34.95 -28.30 -14.11
N SER A 120 34.24 -28.06 -13.01
CA SER A 120 34.76 -27.60 -11.70
C SER A 120 35.50 -26.26 -11.71
N ILE A 121 35.46 -25.49 -12.80
CA ILE A 121 36.04 -24.15 -12.87
C ILE A 121 35.18 -23.19 -12.04
N ALA A 122 35.82 -22.48 -11.11
CA ALA A 122 35.27 -21.39 -10.32
C ALA A 122 34.66 -20.28 -11.20
N LEU A 123 33.48 -19.76 -10.84
CA LEU A 123 32.98 -18.51 -11.44
C LEU A 123 33.59 -17.29 -10.74
N PRO A 124 33.96 -16.23 -11.49
CA PRO A 124 34.36 -14.94 -10.90
C PRO A 124 33.25 -14.34 -10.02
N GLY A 125 33.65 -13.59 -8.99
CA GLY A 125 32.72 -13.02 -8.01
C GLY A 125 31.65 -12.11 -8.62
N GLU A 126 32.00 -11.40 -9.70
CA GLU A 126 31.12 -10.53 -10.48
C GLU A 126 30.02 -11.33 -11.19
N ILE A 127 30.33 -12.53 -11.69
CA ILE A 127 29.37 -13.43 -12.30
C ILE A 127 28.45 -14.03 -11.23
N VAL A 128 28.99 -14.39 -10.07
CA VAL A 128 28.18 -14.87 -8.93
C VAL A 128 27.24 -13.76 -8.43
N LEU A 129 27.69 -12.50 -8.37
CA LEU A 129 26.84 -11.36 -8.03
C LEU A 129 25.71 -11.15 -9.05
N ARG A 130 25.97 -11.25 -10.37
CA ARG A 130 24.90 -11.16 -11.39
C ARG A 130 23.90 -12.32 -11.32
N ILE A 131 24.33 -13.53 -10.96
CA ILE A 131 23.43 -14.67 -10.69
C ILE A 131 22.56 -14.41 -9.45
N ILE A 132 23.14 -13.78 -8.41
CA ILE A 132 22.42 -13.37 -7.20
C ILE A 132 21.40 -12.27 -7.51
N GLU A 133 21.78 -11.23 -8.25
CA GLU A 133 20.88 -10.18 -8.72
C GLU A 133 19.67 -10.78 -9.47
N GLU A 134 19.90 -11.62 -10.48
CA GLU A 134 18.81 -12.23 -11.26
C GLU A 134 17.91 -13.14 -10.41
N ALA A 135 18.49 -13.93 -9.49
CA ALA A 135 17.70 -14.76 -8.58
C ALA A 135 16.79 -13.93 -7.65
N ILE A 136 17.25 -12.77 -7.20
CA ILE A 136 16.50 -11.84 -6.33
C ILE A 136 15.49 -11.01 -7.14
N ASN A 137 15.79 -10.73 -8.42
CA ASN A 137 14.87 -10.11 -9.37
C ASN A 137 13.65 -11.00 -9.64
N LEU A 138 13.88 -12.30 -9.79
CA LEU A 138 12.82 -13.29 -10.01
C LEU A 138 12.04 -13.58 -8.71
N GLU A 139 12.73 -13.75 -7.58
CA GLU A 139 12.11 -14.02 -6.28
C GLU A 139 12.85 -13.28 -5.14
N PRO A 140 12.34 -12.14 -4.63
CA PRO A 140 12.99 -11.41 -3.54
C PRO A 140 13.18 -12.22 -2.24
N THR A 141 12.39 -13.26 -2.01
CA THR A 141 12.58 -14.19 -0.88
C THR A 141 13.79 -15.13 -1.04
N ALA A 142 14.34 -15.30 -2.25
CA ALA A 142 15.51 -16.14 -2.52
C ALA A 142 16.77 -15.69 -1.73
N VAL A 143 16.86 -14.42 -1.34
CA VAL A 143 17.88 -13.88 -0.41
C VAL A 143 18.07 -14.78 0.82
N ARG A 144 16.96 -15.25 1.41
CA ARG A 144 16.99 -16.11 2.60
C ARG A 144 17.57 -17.48 2.29
N THR A 145 17.24 -18.05 1.13
CA THR A 145 17.77 -19.35 0.68
C THR A 145 19.24 -19.24 0.32
N LEU A 146 19.65 -18.21 -0.42
CA LEU A 146 21.04 -17.94 -0.81
C LEU A 146 21.94 -17.79 0.43
N SER A 147 21.54 -16.96 1.40
CA SER A 147 22.23 -16.78 2.67
C SER A 147 22.35 -18.04 3.54
N LEU A 148 21.60 -19.11 3.23
CA LEU A 148 21.70 -20.43 3.88
C LEU A 148 22.52 -21.46 3.10
N VAL A 149 22.97 -21.17 1.87
CA VAL A 149 23.78 -22.10 1.06
C VAL A 149 25.17 -22.29 1.67
N SER A 150 25.83 -21.21 2.09
CA SER A 150 27.12 -21.26 2.79
C SER A 150 27.46 -19.94 3.48
N LYS A 151 28.47 -19.95 4.36
CA LYS A 151 29.05 -18.73 4.96
C LYS A 151 29.57 -17.75 3.91
N GLY A 152 30.05 -18.26 2.76
CA GLY A 152 30.49 -17.45 1.64
C GLY A 152 29.33 -16.73 0.96
N PHE A 153 28.23 -17.44 0.64
CA PHE A 153 27.03 -16.79 0.12
C PHE A 153 26.45 -15.78 1.11
N TYR A 154 26.35 -16.13 2.39
CA TYR A 154 25.89 -15.21 3.45
C TYR A 154 26.71 -13.90 3.46
N THR A 155 28.04 -14.00 3.44
CA THR A 155 28.89 -12.79 3.49
C THR A 155 28.79 -12.00 2.18
N LEU A 156 28.73 -12.66 1.02
CA LEU A 156 28.59 -12.01 -0.28
C LEU A 156 27.24 -11.26 -0.41
N VAL A 157 26.13 -11.95 -0.14
CA VAL A 157 24.77 -11.40 -0.22
C VAL A 157 24.58 -10.20 0.71
N ASN A 158 25.08 -10.27 1.94
CA ASN A 158 24.93 -9.16 2.90
C ASN A 158 25.93 -8.01 2.68
N THR A 159 27.15 -8.29 2.22
CA THR A 159 28.15 -7.23 1.95
C THR A 159 27.77 -6.37 0.75
N PHE A 160 27.15 -6.98 -0.27
CA PHE A 160 26.79 -6.30 -1.52
C PHE A 160 25.31 -5.90 -1.61
N GLU A 161 24.51 -6.02 -0.54
CA GLU A 161 23.07 -5.72 -0.51
C GLU A 161 22.69 -4.40 -1.19
N LYS A 162 23.29 -3.29 -0.76
CA LYS A 162 22.99 -1.95 -1.33
C LYS A 162 23.40 -1.82 -2.81
N SER A 163 24.41 -2.57 -3.25
CA SER A 163 24.85 -2.62 -4.66
C SER A 163 23.92 -3.48 -5.53
N ILE A 164 23.50 -4.63 -5.00
CA ILE A 164 22.56 -5.56 -5.66
C ILE A 164 21.20 -4.88 -5.82
N VAL A 165 20.65 -4.32 -4.74
CA VAL A 165 19.36 -3.60 -4.78
C VAL A 165 19.45 -2.33 -5.64
N GLY A 166 20.58 -1.61 -5.60
CA GLY A 166 20.81 -0.47 -6.51
C GLY A 166 20.82 -0.88 -8.00
N SER A 167 21.52 -1.97 -8.34
CA SER A 167 21.53 -2.56 -9.69
C SER A 167 20.12 -2.94 -10.14
N LEU A 168 19.35 -3.59 -9.25
CA LEU A 168 17.98 -4.01 -9.53
C LEU A 168 17.05 -2.83 -9.84
N ILE A 169 17.05 -1.78 -9.01
CA ILE A 169 16.24 -0.56 -9.25
C ILE A 169 16.60 0.10 -10.59
N LEU A 170 17.90 0.17 -10.92
CA LEU A 170 18.35 0.75 -12.20
C LEU A 170 17.97 -0.11 -13.42
N SER A 171 17.70 -1.41 -13.23
CA SER A 171 17.30 -2.34 -14.29
C SER A 171 15.78 -2.53 -14.46
N ASP A 172 14.99 -1.91 -13.58
CA ASP A 172 13.57 -2.23 -13.34
C ASP A 172 12.59 -1.77 -14.45
N ASN A 173 13.08 -1.04 -15.46
CA ASN A 173 12.29 -0.47 -16.57
C ASN A 173 11.08 0.41 -16.14
N GLY A 174 11.02 0.84 -14.88
CA GLY A 174 9.99 1.74 -14.36
C GLY A 174 8.82 1.06 -13.65
N ALA A 175 8.84 -0.25 -13.39
CA ALA A 175 7.79 -0.93 -12.63
C ALA A 175 7.61 -0.37 -11.21
N LEU A 176 8.69 0.11 -10.57
CA LEU A 176 8.69 0.78 -9.25
C LEU A 176 8.32 2.27 -9.28
N THR A 177 7.79 2.80 -10.40
CA THR A 177 7.37 4.22 -10.50
C THR A 177 6.20 4.54 -9.55
N TYR A 178 5.25 3.63 -9.42
CA TYR A 178 3.98 3.85 -8.71
C TYR A 178 3.97 3.31 -7.26
N THR A 179 5.13 3.01 -6.67
CA THR A 179 5.24 2.30 -5.39
C THR A 179 5.63 3.16 -4.18
N ASN A 180 5.77 4.48 -4.38
CA ASN A 180 6.36 5.45 -3.45
C ASN A 180 7.86 5.20 -3.13
N SER A 181 8.60 4.60 -4.07
CA SER A 181 10.05 4.32 -3.97
C SER A 181 10.94 5.56 -3.70
N THR A 182 10.44 6.75 -3.96
CA THR A 182 11.08 8.03 -3.61
C THR A 182 11.11 8.32 -2.10
N THR A 183 10.32 7.64 -1.27
CA THR A 183 10.12 7.96 0.15
C THR A 183 10.79 6.94 1.09
N SER A 184 11.18 7.40 2.28
CA SER A 184 11.55 6.59 3.46
C SER A 184 11.37 7.46 4.71
N PRO A 185 10.94 6.91 5.87
CA PRO A 185 10.48 5.54 6.05
C PRO A 185 9.14 5.26 5.35
N ILE A 186 8.73 4.00 5.26
CA ILE A 186 7.46 3.55 4.64
C ILE A 186 6.82 2.40 5.43
N ILE A 187 5.51 2.15 5.26
CA ILE A 187 4.80 0.99 5.83
C ILE A 187 5.04 -0.27 4.98
N GLY A 188 5.51 -1.35 5.59
CA GLY A 188 5.63 -2.66 4.94
C GLY A 188 4.29 -3.40 4.85
N THR A 189 3.75 -3.57 3.64
CA THR A 189 2.57 -4.43 3.35
C THR A 189 2.76 -5.89 3.78
N ALA A 190 4.00 -6.33 3.97
CA ALA A 190 4.33 -7.70 4.35
C ALA A 190 3.89 -8.12 5.77
N THR A 191 3.53 -7.19 6.67
CA THR A 191 3.27 -7.49 8.10
C THR A 191 1.96 -6.87 8.59
N ILE A 192 0.86 -7.53 8.22
CA ILE A 192 -0.57 -7.21 8.43
C ILE A 192 -0.87 -6.47 9.75
N SER A 193 -0.40 -6.96 10.90
CA SER A 193 -0.83 -6.51 12.23
C SER A 193 0.15 -5.58 12.96
N ALA A 194 1.19 -5.04 12.30
CA ALA A 194 2.33 -4.44 13.00
C ALA A 194 2.93 -3.17 12.36
N TYR A 195 2.24 -2.52 11.42
CA TYR A 195 2.70 -1.29 10.73
C TYR A 195 4.19 -1.30 10.35
N SER A 196 4.70 -2.42 9.81
CA SER A 196 6.14 -2.72 9.91
C SER A 196 7.01 -1.71 9.16
N VAL A 197 7.65 -0.83 9.92
CA VAL A 197 8.39 0.31 9.35
C VAL A 197 9.64 -0.15 8.62
N LEU A 198 9.81 0.34 7.39
CA LEU A 198 11.01 0.15 6.58
C LEU A 198 11.75 1.48 6.47
N GLU A 199 12.69 1.68 7.38
CA GLU A 199 13.52 2.90 7.46
C GLU A 199 14.57 2.93 6.33
N ASP A 200 15.34 1.85 6.19
CA ASP A 200 16.48 1.74 5.28
C ASP A 200 16.08 1.39 3.83
N LYS A 201 16.27 2.36 2.92
CA LYS A 201 16.32 2.13 1.47
C LYS A 201 17.50 1.24 1.08
N LEU A 202 17.41 0.69 -0.14
CA LEU A 202 18.42 -0.20 -0.74
C LEU A 202 18.67 -1.49 0.05
N THR A 203 17.70 -1.93 0.86
CA THR A 203 17.70 -3.23 1.52
C THR A 203 16.83 -4.24 0.76
N TYR A 204 17.10 -5.53 0.95
CA TYR A 204 16.29 -6.61 0.38
C TYR A 204 14.84 -6.59 0.89
N LYS A 205 14.62 -6.15 2.15
CA LYS A 205 13.28 -5.94 2.70
C LYS A 205 12.54 -4.85 1.90
N TRP A 206 13.19 -3.69 1.73
CA TRP A 206 12.64 -2.56 0.99
C TRP A 206 12.40 -2.91 -0.49
N TYR A 207 13.31 -3.65 -1.14
CA TYR A 207 13.10 -4.09 -2.53
C TYR A 207 11.93 -5.08 -2.66
N SER A 208 11.81 -6.04 -1.73
CA SER A 208 10.67 -6.96 -1.69
C SER A 208 9.34 -6.23 -1.45
N GLU A 209 9.34 -5.17 -0.64
CA GLU A 209 8.18 -4.30 -0.44
C GLU A 209 7.81 -3.56 -1.72
N MET A 210 8.77 -2.89 -2.36
CA MET A 210 8.54 -2.18 -3.62
C MET A 210 7.98 -3.11 -4.71
N ARG A 211 8.52 -4.33 -4.84
CA ARG A 211 8.01 -5.33 -5.79
C ARG A 211 6.61 -5.84 -5.40
N ALA A 212 6.28 -5.96 -4.12
CA ALA A 212 4.92 -6.28 -3.69
C ALA A 212 3.94 -5.15 -4.03
N ARG A 213 4.31 -3.88 -3.78
CA ARG A 213 3.53 -2.70 -4.16
C ARG A 213 3.31 -2.59 -5.67
N ALA A 214 4.33 -2.87 -6.48
CA ALA A 214 4.21 -2.88 -7.95
C ALA A 214 3.16 -3.92 -8.41
N ILE A 215 3.20 -5.13 -7.84
CA ILE A 215 2.21 -6.18 -8.12
C ILE A 215 0.79 -5.76 -7.68
N ILE A 216 0.65 -5.10 -6.52
CA ILE A 216 -0.64 -4.58 -6.03
C ILE A 216 -1.19 -3.51 -6.99
N VAL A 217 -0.35 -2.56 -7.43
CA VAL A 217 -0.74 -1.50 -8.38
C VAL A 217 -1.14 -2.10 -9.73
N GLU A 218 -0.36 -3.03 -10.26
CA GLU A 218 -0.66 -3.68 -11.55
C GLU A 218 -1.96 -4.46 -11.48
N THR A 219 -2.15 -5.23 -10.40
CA THR A 219 -3.35 -6.05 -10.17
C THR A 219 -4.59 -5.18 -10.05
N LEU A 220 -4.58 -4.17 -9.16
CA LEU A 220 -5.76 -3.35 -8.91
C LEU A 220 -6.13 -2.48 -10.11
N SER A 221 -5.16 -1.87 -10.80
CA SER A 221 -5.44 -1.00 -11.98
C SER A 221 -6.12 -1.73 -13.15
N HIS A 222 -6.08 -3.07 -13.17
CA HIS A 222 -6.75 -3.93 -14.16
C HIS A 222 -7.92 -4.76 -13.58
N HIS A 223 -8.21 -4.66 -12.26
CA HIS A 223 -9.25 -5.45 -11.61
C HIS A 223 -10.60 -4.70 -11.62
N ASP A 224 -11.70 -5.46 -11.61
CA ASP A 224 -13.09 -4.95 -11.66
C ASP A 224 -13.45 -3.95 -10.53
N ILE A 225 -12.65 -3.88 -9.46
CA ILE A 225 -12.82 -2.91 -8.37
C ILE A 225 -12.39 -1.49 -8.79
N MET A 226 -11.59 -1.38 -9.86
CA MET A 226 -11.20 -0.13 -10.52
C MET A 226 -11.86 -0.02 -11.90
N PHE A 227 -12.99 -0.70 -12.12
CA PHE A 227 -13.72 -0.62 -13.38
C PHE A 227 -14.49 0.71 -13.47
N MET A 228 -14.30 1.41 -14.59
CA MET A 228 -15.01 2.65 -14.91
C MET A 228 -16.11 2.30 -15.91
N ASP A 229 -17.34 2.17 -15.40
CA ASP A 229 -18.48 1.82 -16.24
C ASP A 229 -18.75 2.91 -17.29
N PRO A 230 -18.86 2.58 -18.60
CA PRO A 230 -19.14 3.55 -19.65
C PRO A 230 -20.50 4.27 -19.57
N GLY A 231 -21.42 3.83 -18.69
CA GLY A 231 -22.67 4.53 -18.36
C GLY A 231 -22.58 5.41 -17.10
N GLY A 232 -21.51 5.28 -16.32
CA GLY A 232 -21.28 6.06 -15.09
C GLY A 232 -20.75 7.47 -15.35
N ASN A 233 -20.86 8.36 -14.36
CA ASN A 233 -20.33 9.73 -14.47
C ASN A 233 -18.80 9.82 -14.22
N TRP A 234 -18.04 8.80 -14.64
CA TRP A 234 -16.58 8.73 -14.46
C TRP A 234 -15.83 9.68 -15.41
N PRO A 235 -14.58 10.08 -15.09
CA PRO A 235 -13.68 10.76 -16.02
C PRO A 235 -13.50 9.97 -17.32
N THR A 236 -13.65 10.63 -18.48
CA THR A 236 -13.53 9.97 -19.79
C THR A 236 -13.07 10.93 -20.90
N LEU A 237 -12.61 10.38 -22.03
CA LEU A 237 -12.08 11.15 -23.16
C LEU A 237 -12.66 10.67 -24.50
N GLU A 238 -12.94 11.61 -25.41
CA GLU A 238 -13.45 11.33 -26.76
C GLU A 238 -12.35 10.85 -27.73
N ILE A 239 -11.74 9.71 -27.41
CA ILE A 239 -10.59 9.11 -28.13
C ILE A 239 -10.83 7.62 -28.44
N GLU A 240 -9.86 6.92 -29.04
CA GLU A 240 -10.00 5.48 -29.29
C GLU A 240 -10.08 4.69 -27.96
N LYS A 241 -10.98 3.70 -27.88
CA LYS A 241 -11.17 2.89 -26.66
C LYS A 241 -9.90 2.19 -26.17
N SER A 242 -9.01 1.81 -27.07
CA SER A 242 -7.71 1.21 -26.74
C SER A 242 -6.76 2.20 -26.04
N GLU A 243 -6.81 3.47 -26.44
CA GLU A 243 -6.03 4.57 -25.91
C GLU A 243 -6.61 5.07 -24.58
N LEU A 244 -7.95 5.22 -24.51
CA LEU A 244 -8.69 5.56 -23.30
C LEU A 244 -8.39 4.57 -22.18
N TYR A 245 -8.44 3.26 -22.46
CA TYR A 245 -8.12 2.22 -21.49
C TYR A 245 -6.70 2.35 -20.92
N GLN A 246 -5.71 2.68 -21.76
CA GLN A 246 -4.33 2.87 -21.29
C GLN A 246 -4.19 4.13 -20.42
N ARG A 247 -4.85 5.24 -20.80
CA ARG A 247 -4.88 6.48 -20.00
C ARG A 247 -5.63 6.30 -18.68
N GLU A 248 -6.73 5.55 -18.67
CA GLU A 248 -7.42 5.10 -17.46
C GLU A 248 -6.49 4.30 -16.55
N VAL A 249 -5.79 3.29 -17.08
CA VAL A 249 -4.83 2.48 -16.31
C VAL A 249 -3.74 3.35 -15.69
N LEU A 250 -3.19 4.33 -16.44
CA LEU A 250 -2.22 5.28 -15.88
C LEU A 250 -2.80 6.16 -14.77
N MET A 251 -4.06 6.62 -14.90
CA MET A 251 -4.74 7.40 -13.85
C MET A 251 -4.98 6.57 -12.60
N LYS A 252 -5.45 5.34 -12.76
CA LYS A 252 -5.63 4.35 -11.68
C LYS A 252 -4.29 4.09 -10.98
N LYS A 253 -3.19 3.93 -11.72
CA LYS A 253 -1.84 3.79 -11.17
C LYS A 253 -1.37 5.04 -10.40
N ALA A 254 -1.70 6.25 -10.87
CA ALA A 254 -1.41 7.50 -10.17
C ALA A 254 -2.20 7.64 -8.84
N GLY A 255 -3.51 7.33 -8.85
CA GLY A 255 -4.35 7.32 -7.63
C GLY A 255 -3.86 6.31 -6.59
N LEU A 256 -3.49 5.11 -7.02
CA LEU A 256 -2.93 4.08 -6.12
C LEU A 256 -1.56 4.50 -5.54
N LEU A 257 -0.71 5.22 -6.30
CA LEU A 257 0.52 5.84 -5.77
C LEU A 257 0.21 6.92 -4.71
N LEU A 258 -0.83 7.74 -4.92
CA LEU A 258 -1.25 8.75 -3.95
C LEU A 258 -1.80 8.11 -2.66
N LEU A 259 -2.53 7.00 -2.76
CA LEU A 259 -2.95 6.20 -1.60
C LEU A 259 -1.76 5.58 -0.85
N PHE A 260 -0.71 5.11 -1.54
CA PHE A 260 0.52 4.67 -0.88
C PHE A 260 1.22 5.83 -0.15
N LYS A 261 1.29 7.03 -0.75
CA LYS A 261 1.85 8.22 -0.09
C LYS A 261 1.04 8.65 1.14
N LEU A 262 -0.29 8.57 1.09
CA LEU A 262 -1.20 8.87 2.21
C LEU A 262 -1.04 7.86 3.36
N ALA A 263 -0.86 6.57 3.06
CA ALA A 263 -0.55 5.56 4.06
C ALA A 263 0.87 5.74 4.64
N ASP A 264 1.87 6.06 3.81
CA ASP A 264 3.25 6.27 4.28
C ASP A 264 3.43 7.57 5.08
N CYS A 265 2.50 8.53 5.03
CA CYS A 265 2.64 9.79 5.81
C CYS A 265 2.37 9.64 7.31
N ILE A 266 1.76 8.52 7.74
CA ILE A 266 1.47 8.22 9.16
C ILE A 266 2.46 7.25 9.81
N VAL A 267 3.61 6.99 9.15
CA VAL A 267 4.63 6.08 9.66
C VAL A 267 5.17 6.55 11.02
N GLY A 268 5.08 5.67 12.02
CA GLY A 268 5.53 5.96 13.39
C GLY A 268 4.52 6.73 14.26
N LEU A 269 3.31 7.00 13.76
CA LEU A 269 2.22 7.57 14.54
C LEU A 269 1.33 6.46 15.10
N GLU A 270 1.13 6.44 16.43
CA GLU A 270 0.31 5.43 17.11
C GLU A 270 -1.11 5.93 17.45
N SER A 271 -1.29 7.24 17.67
CA SER A 271 -2.59 7.80 18.07
C SER A 271 -3.46 8.12 16.85
N THR A 272 -4.75 7.78 16.92
CA THR A 272 -5.74 8.11 15.87
C THR A 272 -5.80 9.61 15.58
N SER A 273 -5.56 10.47 16.58
CA SER A 273 -5.58 11.92 16.41
C SER A 273 -4.40 12.41 15.57
N ASP A 274 -3.19 11.91 15.83
CA ASP A 274 -1.99 12.26 15.07
C ASP A 274 -2.03 11.70 13.65
N ILE A 275 -2.50 10.45 13.51
CA ILE A 275 -2.76 9.77 12.23
C ILE A 275 -3.68 10.64 11.35
N ARG A 276 -4.88 10.99 11.84
CA ARG A 276 -5.83 11.82 11.09
C ARG A 276 -5.29 13.23 10.83
N GLY A 277 -4.54 13.79 11.79
CA GLY A 277 -3.92 15.11 11.68
C GLY A 277 -2.89 15.21 10.55
N GLU A 278 -1.96 14.26 10.43
CA GLU A 278 -0.97 14.28 9.34
C GLU A 278 -1.59 13.86 8.00
N GLN A 279 -2.62 13.01 7.98
CA GLN A 279 -3.41 12.73 6.77
C GLN A 279 -4.13 13.99 6.24
N SER A 280 -4.75 14.80 7.11
CA SER A 280 -5.33 16.09 6.69
C SER A 280 -4.26 17.00 6.09
N ARG A 281 -3.12 17.17 6.78
CA ARG A 281 -1.98 17.97 6.27
C ARG A 281 -1.42 17.44 4.96
N PHE A 282 -1.43 16.13 4.73
CA PHE A 282 -1.03 15.54 3.45
C PHE A 282 -2.00 15.95 2.33
N LEU A 283 -3.31 15.82 2.54
CA LEU A 283 -4.35 16.22 1.58
C LEU A 283 -4.34 17.75 1.32
N GLU A 284 -4.06 18.55 2.36
CA GLU A 284 -3.84 20.00 2.28
C GLU A 284 -2.63 20.35 1.40
N ARG A 285 -1.54 19.55 1.43
CA ARG A 285 -0.33 19.76 0.62
C ARG A 285 -0.43 19.27 -0.84
N LEU A 286 -1.39 18.40 -1.19
CA LEU A 286 -1.57 17.94 -2.59
C LEU A 286 -1.97 19.09 -3.53
N GLY A 287 -1.56 18.99 -4.79
CA GLY A 287 -2.12 19.84 -5.86
C GLY A 287 -3.60 19.53 -6.10
N GLU A 288 -4.32 20.45 -6.76
CA GLU A 288 -5.74 20.27 -7.10
C GLU A 288 -5.97 19.00 -7.94
N THR A 289 -5.13 18.78 -8.96
CA THR A 289 -5.14 17.58 -9.81
C THR A 289 -4.85 16.30 -9.04
N ASP A 290 -3.78 16.27 -8.22
CA ASP A 290 -3.46 15.11 -7.38
C ASP A 290 -4.63 14.77 -6.44
N LEU A 291 -5.22 15.78 -5.80
CA LEU A 291 -6.35 15.60 -4.88
C LEU A 291 -7.60 15.11 -5.61
N ALA A 292 -7.89 15.61 -6.82
CA ALA A 292 -8.98 15.12 -7.65
C ALA A 292 -8.79 13.65 -8.08
N ILE A 293 -7.56 13.26 -8.47
CA ILE A 293 -7.22 11.87 -8.82
C ILE A 293 -7.34 10.95 -7.61
N LEU A 294 -6.84 11.37 -6.44
CA LEU A 294 -6.97 10.61 -5.20
C LEU A 294 -8.44 10.40 -4.80
N ILE A 295 -9.24 11.45 -4.84
CA ILE A 295 -10.68 11.39 -4.54
C ILE A 295 -11.40 10.46 -5.52
N ALA A 296 -11.21 10.65 -6.83
CA ALA A 296 -11.84 9.81 -7.86
C ALA A 296 -11.40 8.33 -7.77
N CYS A 297 -10.14 8.07 -7.39
CA CYS A 297 -9.62 6.73 -7.13
C CYS A 297 -10.31 6.05 -5.94
N VAL A 298 -10.73 6.81 -4.91
CA VAL A 298 -11.41 6.29 -3.72
C VAL A 298 -12.90 6.06 -3.99
N GLU A 299 -13.60 7.02 -4.61
CA GLU A 299 -15.00 6.85 -5.05
C GLU A 299 -15.16 5.59 -5.95
N LEU A 300 -14.18 5.35 -6.83
CA LEU A 300 -14.16 4.19 -7.71
C LEU A 300 -14.02 2.86 -6.94
N LEU A 301 -13.14 2.84 -5.93
CA LEU A 301 -12.92 1.69 -5.06
C LEU A 301 -14.15 1.41 -4.19
N GLY A 302 -14.74 2.44 -3.59
CA GLY A 302 -15.95 2.34 -2.78
C GLY A 302 -17.17 1.90 -3.59
N GLY A 303 -17.48 2.60 -4.68
CA GLY A 303 -18.64 2.29 -5.53
C GLY A 303 -18.63 0.85 -6.06
N ASN A 304 -17.47 0.38 -6.53
CA ASN A 304 -17.34 -1.00 -7.01
C ASN A 304 -17.29 -2.03 -5.86
N PHE A 305 -16.73 -1.69 -4.69
CA PHE A 305 -16.85 -2.51 -3.47
C PHE A 305 -18.33 -2.69 -3.07
N LYS A 306 -19.10 -1.60 -3.04
CA LYS A 306 -20.53 -1.62 -2.70
C LYS A 306 -21.34 -2.49 -3.66
N ALA A 307 -21.12 -2.34 -4.96
CA ALA A 307 -21.75 -3.18 -5.98
C ALA A 307 -21.38 -4.67 -5.81
N ARG A 308 -20.15 -4.98 -5.40
CA ARG A 308 -19.68 -6.34 -5.14
C ARG A 308 -20.29 -6.94 -3.87
N GLU A 309 -20.29 -6.22 -2.75
CA GLU A 309 -20.94 -6.66 -1.51
C GLU A 309 -22.44 -6.94 -1.74
N GLN A 310 -23.13 -6.11 -2.52
CA GLN A 310 -24.54 -6.33 -2.86
C GLN A 310 -24.78 -7.67 -3.58
N VAL A 311 -23.90 -8.06 -4.50
CA VAL A 311 -23.95 -9.38 -5.16
C VAL A 311 -23.63 -10.51 -4.18
N VAL A 312 -22.55 -10.36 -3.40
CA VAL A 312 -22.09 -11.40 -2.45
C VAL A 312 -23.11 -11.67 -1.35
N CYS A 313 -23.80 -10.65 -0.84
CA CYS A 313 -24.88 -10.82 0.14
C CYS A 313 -26.11 -11.47 -0.51
N ALA A 314 -26.49 -11.06 -1.74
CA ALA A 314 -27.59 -11.70 -2.48
C ALA A 314 -27.33 -13.20 -2.76
N GLU A 315 -26.09 -13.59 -3.08
CA GLU A 315 -25.68 -15.00 -3.24
C GLU A 315 -25.81 -15.83 -1.95
N ARG A 316 -25.70 -15.19 -0.77
CA ARG A 316 -25.89 -15.82 0.54
C ARG A 316 -27.34 -15.83 1.02
N GLY A 317 -28.23 -15.09 0.35
CA GLY A 317 -29.58 -14.80 0.86
C GLY A 317 -29.60 -13.74 1.97
N GLU A 318 -28.51 -12.99 2.16
CA GLU A 318 -28.42 -11.84 3.05
C GLU A 318 -29.02 -10.61 2.33
N GLN A 319 -30.14 -10.10 2.83
CA GLN A 319 -30.75 -8.87 2.30
C GLN A 319 -30.35 -7.67 3.16
N LEU A 320 -29.11 -7.18 2.97
CA LEU A 320 -28.71 -5.85 3.43
C LEU A 320 -29.52 -4.78 2.70
N ASP A 321 -29.80 -3.67 3.37
CA ASP A 321 -30.41 -2.52 2.73
C ASP A 321 -29.37 -1.57 2.09
N ASN A 322 -29.82 -0.47 1.49
CA ASN A 322 -28.92 0.48 0.85
C ASN A 322 -28.17 1.39 1.85
N HIS A 323 -28.61 1.49 3.11
CA HIS A 323 -27.93 2.18 4.21
C HIS A 323 -26.73 1.34 4.68
N ASP A 324 -26.96 0.07 5.02
CA ASP A 324 -25.92 -0.91 5.42
C ASP A 324 -24.78 -0.94 4.39
N LEU A 325 -25.14 -1.04 3.10
CA LEU A 325 -24.20 -1.08 1.98
C LEU A 325 -23.47 0.24 1.75
N THR A 326 -24.02 1.37 2.22
CA THR A 326 -23.34 2.69 2.15
C THR A 326 -22.40 2.89 3.32
N GLU A 327 -22.76 2.48 4.54
CA GLU A 327 -21.85 2.52 5.69
C GLU A 327 -20.60 1.67 5.45
N ARG A 328 -20.80 0.42 4.99
CA ARG A 328 -19.70 -0.48 4.60
C ARG A 328 -18.79 0.16 3.54
N MET A 329 -19.36 0.90 2.59
CA MET A 329 -18.61 1.61 1.56
C MET A 329 -17.76 2.73 2.17
N CYS A 330 -18.35 3.61 2.98
CA CYS A 330 -17.65 4.70 3.68
C CYS A 330 -16.52 4.18 4.58
N VAL A 331 -16.74 3.04 5.25
CA VAL A 331 -15.72 2.37 6.06
C VAL A 331 -14.61 1.78 5.18
N PHE A 332 -14.95 1.09 4.08
CA PHE A 332 -13.95 0.54 3.16
C PHE A 332 -13.07 1.63 2.54
N GLU A 333 -13.65 2.76 2.12
CA GLU A 333 -12.94 3.94 1.62
C GLU A 333 -11.94 4.49 2.65
N ASP A 334 -12.39 4.72 3.90
CA ASP A 334 -11.52 5.24 4.96
C ASP A 334 -10.38 4.26 5.31
N LYS A 335 -10.66 2.95 5.32
CA LYS A 335 -9.65 1.91 5.57
C LYS A 335 -8.65 1.78 4.40
N VAL A 336 -9.10 1.96 3.16
CA VAL A 336 -8.21 2.10 1.98
C VAL A 336 -7.35 3.38 2.08
N GLN A 337 -7.89 4.49 2.55
CA GLN A 337 -7.13 5.73 2.77
C GLN A 337 -6.14 5.64 3.94
N ARG A 338 -6.45 4.81 4.96
CA ARG A 338 -5.57 4.54 6.11
C ARG A 338 -4.44 3.55 5.81
N PHE A 339 -4.74 2.44 5.14
CA PHE A 339 -3.80 1.33 4.90
C PHE A 339 -3.26 1.26 3.46
N GLY A 340 -3.71 2.17 2.60
CA GLY A 340 -3.33 2.23 1.19
C GLY A 340 -3.94 1.09 0.34
N PRO A 341 -3.46 0.93 -0.92
CA PRO A 341 -3.98 -0.07 -1.86
C PRO A 341 -3.91 -1.53 -1.38
N TYR A 342 -3.07 -1.80 -0.37
CA TYR A 342 -2.98 -3.13 0.22
C TYR A 342 -4.32 -3.61 0.80
N PHE A 343 -5.13 -2.72 1.38
CA PHE A 343 -6.43 -3.10 1.96
C PHE A 343 -7.39 -3.67 0.91
N ALA A 344 -7.56 -2.97 -0.22
CA ALA A 344 -8.37 -3.43 -1.34
C ALA A 344 -7.83 -4.74 -1.95
N CYS A 345 -6.51 -4.88 -2.07
CA CYS A 345 -5.89 -6.12 -2.56
C CYS A 345 -6.06 -7.30 -1.57
N ALA A 346 -6.01 -7.04 -0.27
CA ALA A 346 -6.22 -8.02 0.79
C ALA A 346 -7.69 -8.48 0.86
N TYR A 347 -8.66 -7.57 0.71
CA TYR A 347 -10.08 -7.89 0.60
C TYR A 347 -10.34 -8.87 -0.55
N LEU A 348 -9.83 -8.55 -1.74
CA LEU A 348 -10.05 -9.35 -2.94
C LEU A 348 -9.34 -10.71 -2.90
N ASN A 349 -8.04 -10.72 -2.59
CA ASN A 349 -7.18 -11.88 -2.80
C ASN A 349 -6.83 -12.64 -1.50
N GLY A 350 -7.21 -12.15 -0.32
CA GLY A 350 -6.73 -12.68 0.96
C GLY A 350 -7.07 -14.15 1.20
N HIS A 351 -8.26 -14.57 0.76
CA HIS A 351 -8.74 -15.95 0.83
C HIS A 351 -7.84 -16.95 0.07
N LEU A 352 -7.09 -16.49 -0.94
CA LEU A 352 -6.12 -17.32 -1.69
C LEU A 352 -4.84 -17.60 -0.88
N ASN A 353 -4.51 -16.77 0.11
CA ASN A 353 -3.33 -16.92 0.95
C ASN A 353 -3.68 -17.63 2.27
N SER A 354 -3.97 -18.93 2.16
CA SER A 354 -4.37 -19.79 3.29
C SER A 354 -3.40 -19.82 4.47
N ALA A 355 -2.13 -19.44 4.27
CA ALA A 355 -1.10 -19.38 5.31
C ALA A 355 -0.99 -18.04 6.06
N ARG A 356 -1.66 -16.98 5.57
CA ARG A 356 -1.66 -15.65 6.21
C ARG A 356 -3.05 -15.06 6.47
N ARG A 357 -4.04 -15.46 5.68
CA ARG A 357 -5.45 -15.03 5.77
C ARG A 357 -5.66 -13.52 6.04
N PRO A 358 -5.07 -12.62 5.21
CA PRO A 358 -5.27 -11.18 5.39
C PRO A 358 -6.73 -10.74 5.11
N ASP A 359 -7.55 -11.63 4.54
CA ASP A 359 -9.01 -11.47 4.48
C ASP A 359 -9.64 -11.42 5.88
N ILE A 360 -9.12 -12.16 6.87
CA ILE A 360 -9.63 -12.09 8.25
C ILE A 360 -9.38 -10.70 8.83
N TRP A 361 -8.15 -10.19 8.73
CA TRP A 361 -7.80 -8.83 9.18
C TRP A 361 -8.64 -7.75 8.50
N VAL A 362 -8.89 -7.87 7.18
CA VAL A 362 -9.78 -6.93 6.48
C VAL A 362 -11.20 -6.96 7.05
N MET A 363 -11.76 -8.13 7.34
CA MET A 363 -13.10 -8.23 7.91
C MET A 363 -13.15 -7.73 9.36
N GLU A 364 -12.09 -7.95 10.15
CA GLU A 364 -11.93 -7.38 11.50
C GLU A 364 -11.85 -5.84 11.45
N GLU A 365 -11.08 -5.28 10.52
CA GLU A 365 -10.96 -3.83 10.30
C GLU A 365 -12.26 -3.19 9.78
N LEU A 366 -12.99 -3.86 8.87
CA LEU A 366 -14.30 -3.40 8.42
C LEU A 366 -15.32 -3.41 9.57
N GLN A 367 -15.36 -4.49 10.36
CA GLN A 367 -16.23 -4.60 11.53
C GLN A 367 -15.94 -3.52 12.57
N GLN A 368 -14.66 -3.32 12.93
CA GLN A 368 -14.25 -2.24 13.83
C GLN A 368 -14.64 -0.86 13.27
N GLY A 369 -14.53 -0.64 11.96
CA GLY A 369 -14.90 0.64 11.35
C GLY A 369 -16.41 0.91 11.37
N LEU A 370 -17.25 -0.13 11.28
CA LEU A 370 -18.71 0.00 11.47
C LEU A 370 -19.05 0.29 12.94
N GLU A 371 -18.33 -0.33 13.88
CA GLU A 371 -18.47 -0.05 15.32
C GLU A 371 -18.01 1.39 15.66
N ASP A 372 -16.92 1.86 15.07
CA ASP A 372 -16.42 3.24 15.22
C ASP A 372 -17.42 4.28 14.65
N LEU A 373 -18.06 3.97 13.51
CA LEU A 373 -19.09 4.80 12.86
C LEU A 373 -20.37 4.87 13.71
N ASN A 374 -20.92 3.72 14.10
CA ASN A 374 -22.10 3.65 14.97
C ASN A 374 -21.85 4.36 16.32
N ALA A 375 -20.65 4.22 16.90
CA ALA A 375 -20.28 4.94 18.12
C ALA A 375 -20.15 6.46 17.91
N PHE A 376 -19.85 6.93 16.70
CA PHE A 376 -19.90 8.36 16.35
C PHE A 376 -21.34 8.86 16.16
N GLU A 377 -22.20 8.11 15.45
CA GLU A 377 -23.60 8.50 15.23
C GLU A 377 -24.43 8.51 16.53
N LEU A 378 -24.11 7.61 17.48
CA LEU A 378 -24.66 7.61 18.83
C LEU A 378 -24.05 8.69 19.75
N GLY A 379 -23.11 9.50 19.25
CA GLY A 379 -22.46 10.59 19.98
C GLY A 379 -21.45 10.14 21.05
N TYR A 380 -21.05 8.86 21.07
CA TYR A 380 -20.05 8.34 22.00
C TYR A 380 -18.62 8.68 21.59
N THR A 381 -18.37 8.99 20.32
CA THR A 381 -17.09 9.53 19.84
C THR A 381 -17.31 10.74 18.94
N MET A 382 -16.33 11.64 18.89
CA MET A 382 -16.23 12.72 17.90
C MET A 382 -15.16 12.42 16.84
N ALA A 383 -14.68 11.17 16.77
CA ALA A 383 -13.44 10.80 16.07
C ALA A 383 -13.65 10.22 14.66
N PHE A 384 -14.87 9.77 14.32
CA PHE A 384 -15.16 9.20 13.01
C PHE A 384 -15.50 10.27 11.95
N ALA A 385 -14.52 11.10 11.63
CA ALA A 385 -14.52 11.83 10.36
C ALA A 385 -13.88 10.94 9.29
N SER A 386 -14.66 10.43 8.33
CA SER A 386 -14.13 9.72 7.15
C SER A 386 -13.16 10.64 6.40
N LEU A 387 -11.99 10.12 6.06
CA LEU A 387 -10.96 10.83 5.28
C LEU A 387 -11.48 11.30 3.92
N GLN A 388 -12.44 10.61 3.31
CA GLN A 388 -13.05 11.01 2.05
C GLN A 388 -13.83 12.33 2.18
N SER A 389 -14.58 12.49 3.28
CA SER A 389 -15.25 13.75 3.63
C SER A 389 -14.28 14.89 3.94
N VAL A 390 -13.08 14.58 4.44
CA VAL A 390 -12.00 15.56 4.66
C VAL A 390 -11.37 15.97 3.32
N GLY A 391 -11.05 15.00 2.46
CA GLY A 391 -10.53 15.22 1.11
C GLY A 391 -11.46 16.09 0.26
N TRP A 392 -12.75 15.76 0.22
CA TRP A 392 -13.77 16.57 -0.46
C TRP A 392 -13.84 18.01 0.07
N ARG A 393 -13.77 18.20 1.39
CA ARG A 393 -13.79 19.54 2.01
C ARG A 393 -12.57 20.37 1.59
N ILE A 394 -11.38 19.78 1.61
CA ILE A 394 -10.13 20.44 1.17
C ILE A 394 -10.19 20.77 -0.32
N PHE A 395 -10.70 19.85 -1.15
CA PHE A 395 -10.86 20.06 -2.59
C PHE A 395 -11.82 21.21 -2.89
N MET A 396 -13.01 21.21 -2.27
CA MET A 396 -13.99 22.29 -2.43
C MET A 396 -13.44 23.66 -2.00
N HIS A 397 -12.66 23.69 -0.92
CA HIS A 397 -12.01 24.92 -0.43
C HIS A 397 -10.97 25.45 -1.42
N LYS A 398 -10.12 24.59 -1.99
CA LYS A 398 -9.12 24.96 -3.01
C LYS A 398 -9.78 25.48 -4.30
N MET A 399 -10.78 24.76 -4.80
CA MET A 399 -11.48 25.09 -6.05
C MET A 399 -12.48 26.25 -5.92
N GLY A 400 -12.85 26.67 -4.71
CA GLY A 400 -13.92 27.64 -4.47
C GLY A 400 -15.33 27.14 -4.85
N THR A 401 -15.55 25.81 -4.86
CA THR A 401 -16.76 25.16 -5.40
C THR A 401 -17.76 24.73 -4.34
N THR A 402 -19.04 24.71 -4.69
CA THR A 402 -20.10 24.05 -3.90
C THR A 402 -20.06 22.53 -4.04
N GLN A 403 -20.61 21.82 -3.05
CA GLN A 403 -20.78 20.35 -3.05
C GLN A 403 -21.59 19.83 -4.25
N SER A 404 -22.51 20.62 -4.79
CA SER A 404 -23.27 20.27 -6.00
C SER A 404 -22.40 20.16 -7.26
N ASN A 405 -21.24 20.80 -7.27
CA ASN A 405 -20.39 20.97 -8.45
C ASN A 405 -19.02 20.29 -8.30
N SER A 406 -18.60 19.93 -7.08
CA SER A 406 -17.26 19.44 -6.77
C SER A 406 -16.84 18.22 -7.60
N TRP A 407 -17.74 17.25 -7.80
CA TRP A 407 -17.48 16.09 -8.66
C TRP A 407 -17.19 16.50 -10.11
N ASN A 408 -17.95 17.45 -10.65
CA ASN A 408 -17.79 17.87 -12.05
C ASN A 408 -16.49 18.65 -12.27
N GLU A 409 -16.00 19.41 -11.28
CA GLU A 409 -14.70 20.07 -11.37
C GLU A 409 -13.53 19.09 -11.13
N ALA A 410 -13.67 18.15 -10.18
CA ALA A 410 -12.69 17.07 -10.00
C ALA A 410 -12.55 16.23 -11.27
N LYS A 411 -13.68 15.83 -11.88
CA LYS A 411 -13.73 15.09 -13.15
C LYS A 411 -12.95 15.79 -14.26
N LYS A 412 -13.15 17.10 -14.48
CA LYS A 412 -12.40 17.87 -15.50
C LYS A 412 -10.90 17.86 -15.25
N LEU A 413 -10.45 18.02 -14.00
CA LEU A 413 -9.02 17.98 -13.66
C LEU A 413 -8.41 16.61 -13.96
N VAL A 414 -9.12 15.53 -13.65
CA VAL A 414 -8.71 14.16 -13.97
C VAL A 414 -8.69 13.92 -15.48
N GLU A 415 -9.67 14.43 -16.23
CA GLU A 415 -9.71 14.34 -17.70
C GLU A 415 -8.56 15.11 -18.36
N VAL A 416 -8.22 16.30 -17.86
CA VAL A 416 -7.06 17.08 -18.33
C VAL A 416 -5.74 16.35 -18.08
N GLU A 417 -5.55 15.73 -16.91
CA GLU A 417 -4.34 14.94 -16.63
C GLU A 417 -4.30 13.65 -17.48
N MET A 418 -5.43 12.95 -17.63
CA MET A 418 -5.55 11.79 -18.51
C MET A 418 -5.21 12.15 -19.97
N ALA A 419 -5.55 13.35 -20.43
CA ALA A 419 -5.18 13.86 -21.75
C ALA A 419 -3.68 14.20 -21.86
N GLY A 420 -3.04 14.59 -20.75
CA GLY A 420 -1.59 14.87 -20.65
C GLY A 420 -0.68 13.64 -20.68
N TYR A 421 -1.20 12.44 -20.38
CA TYR A 421 -0.41 11.21 -20.35
C TYR A 421 0.21 10.83 -21.69
N LYS A 422 1.36 10.18 -21.61
CA LYS A 422 2.13 9.62 -22.73
C LYS A 422 2.12 8.10 -22.61
N LEU A 423 1.93 7.45 -23.75
CA LEU A 423 1.82 5.99 -23.92
C LEU A 423 3.07 5.46 -24.64
#